data_AF-A0A5B8FZK4-F1
#
_entry.id   AF-A0A5B8FZK4-F1
#
_cell.length_a   1.000
_cell.length_b   1.000
_cell.length_c   1.000
_cell.angle_alpha   90.00
_cell.angle_beta   90.00
_cell.angle_gamma   90.00
#
_symmetry.space_group_name_H-M   'P 1'
#
loop_
_entity.id
_entity.type
_entity.pdbx_description
1 polymer ?
#
loop_
_entity_poly.entity_id
_entity_poly.type
_entity_poly.pdbx_seq_one_letter_code
_entity_poly.pdbx_strand_id
1 'polypeptide(L)'
;MLQLPLILALALALTFAVIRSGNGLHEAQTPLVFFAAVMAGAALSAMLFHLQGARRATRPVLAWAGVFACLATALIWRERIEETARLFAAAPAPTAALAASTGEVELVRAWDGHFRAIAEVNDRSVALLIDTGASLVLLRHDDAERIGLNMRGLDYSIPVTTANGRSYVAPVVLASVRIGDVELRDVRGAVAEEGKLQSSLLGMSFLEGLFETTIRGNRILLRQ
;
A
#
# COMPACT_ATOMS: atom_id res chain seq x y z
N MET A 1 -4.86 -24.80 -40.73
CA MET A 1 -4.83 -23.61 -39.85
C MET A 1 -5.64 -23.78 -38.55
N LEU A 2 -6.37 -24.89 -38.34
CA LEU A 2 -7.27 -25.07 -37.17
C LEU A 2 -6.59 -25.55 -35.87
N GLN A 3 -5.30 -25.94 -35.89
CA GLN A 3 -4.66 -26.62 -34.75
C GLN A 3 -4.02 -25.68 -33.71
N LEU A 4 -3.64 -24.47 -34.11
CA LEU A 4 -3.00 -23.48 -33.22
C LEU A 4 -3.92 -22.99 -32.07
N PRO A 5 -5.20 -22.63 -32.30
CA PRO A 5 -6.06 -22.17 -31.21
C PRO A 5 -6.41 -23.29 -30.23
N LEU A 6 -6.48 -24.55 -30.70
CA LEU A 6 -6.75 -25.70 -29.84
C LEU A 6 -5.58 -25.99 -28.89
N ILE A 7 -4.34 -25.91 -29.38
CA ILE A 7 -3.14 -26.10 -28.56
C ILE A 7 -3.01 -24.97 -27.52
N LEU A 8 -3.30 -23.73 -27.92
CA LEU A 8 -3.30 -22.57 -27.02
C LEU A 8 -4.36 -22.72 -25.92
N ALA A 9 -5.57 -23.14 -26.28
CA ALA A 9 -6.66 -23.38 -25.34
C ALA A 9 -6.33 -24.52 -24.36
N LEU A 10 -5.72 -25.61 -24.84
CA LEU A 10 -5.29 -26.73 -23.98
C LEU A 10 -4.17 -26.31 -23.03
N ALA A 11 -3.19 -25.53 -23.50
CA ALA A 11 -2.10 -25.03 -22.67
C ALA A 11 -2.62 -24.09 -21.56
N LEU A 12 -3.52 -23.15 -21.90
CA LEU A 12 -4.16 -22.26 -20.94
C LEU A 12 -5.01 -23.03 -19.92
N ALA A 13 -5.80 -24.01 -20.38
CA ALA A 13 -6.64 -24.83 -19.51
C ALA A 13 -5.79 -25.68 -18.53
N LEU A 14 -4.68 -26.26 -19.01
CA LEU A 14 -3.75 -27.01 -18.16
C LEU A 14 -3.08 -26.10 -17.13
N THR A 15 -2.68 -24.90 -17.54
CA THR A 15 -2.07 -23.90 -16.64
C THR A 15 -3.05 -23.49 -15.54
N PHE A 16 -4.31 -23.19 -15.91
CA PHE A 16 -5.36 -22.84 -14.96
C PHE A 16 -5.67 -24.00 -14.00
N ALA A 17 -5.68 -25.24 -14.50
CA ALA A 17 -5.90 -26.43 -13.68
C ALA A 17 -4.75 -26.66 -12.67
N VAL A 18 -3.49 -26.44 -13.07
CA VAL A 18 -2.32 -26.56 -12.18
C VAL A 18 -2.33 -25.48 -11.10
N ILE A 19 -2.66 -24.23 -11.44
CA ILE A 19 -2.78 -23.12 -10.47
C ILE A 19 -3.91 -23.40 -9.46
N ARG A 20 -5.05 -23.93 -9.94
CA ARG A 20 -6.22 -24.23 -9.09
C ARG A 20 -6.05 -25.49 -8.23
N SER A 21 -5.25 -26.45 -8.68
CA SER A 21 -5.11 -27.78 -8.05
C SER A 21 -4.56 -27.72 -6.62
N GLY A 22 -3.82 -26.68 -6.22
CA GLY A 22 -3.35 -26.52 -4.84
C GLY A 22 -2.49 -27.68 -4.31
N ASN A 23 -2.10 -28.63 -5.17
CA ASN A 23 -1.36 -29.82 -4.80
C ASN A 23 0.12 -29.47 -4.65
N GLY A 24 0.53 -29.12 -3.43
CA GLY A 24 1.81 -29.48 -2.79
C GLY A 24 3.14 -29.23 -3.52
N LEU A 25 3.16 -28.67 -4.72
CA LEU A 25 4.36 -28.20 -5.38
C LEU A 25 4.81 -26.98 -4.59
N HIS A 26 5.90 -27.15 -3.83
CA HIS A 26 6.56 -26.06 -3.11
C HIS A 26 6.65 -24.83 -4.01
N GLU A 27 6.45 -23.64 -3.45
CA GLU A 27 6.41 -22.33 -4.15
C GLU A 27 7.60 -22.09 -5.11
N ALA A 28 8.70 -22.83 -4.94
CA ALA A 28 9.86 -22.84 -5.81
C ALA A 28 9.73 -23.70 -7.10
N GLN A 29 8.78 -24.63 -7.19
CA GLN A 29 8.65 -25.60 -8.30
C GLN A 29 7.59 -25.20 -9.35
N THR A 30 6.64 -24.32 -9.01
CA THR A 30 5.65 -23.77 -9.94
C THR A 30 6.25 -23.08 -11.18
N PRO A 31 7.34 -22.27 -11.09
CA PRO A 31 7.93 -21.68 -12.28
C PRO A 31 8.63 -22.71 -13.19
N LEU A 32 9.22 -23.77 -12.61
CA LEU A 32 9.94 -24.80 -13.35
C LEU A 32 8.97 -25.67 -14.18
N VAL A 33 7.84 -26.07 -13.58
CA VAL A 33 6.81 -26.87 -14.27
C VAL A 33 6.15 -26.06 -15.38
N PHE A 34 5.89 -24.77 -15.14
CA PHE A 34 5.37 -23.86 -16.15
C PHE A 34 6.33 -23.70 -17.32
N PHE A 35 7.62 -23.45 -17.03
CA PHE A 35 8.66 -23.36 -18.05
C PHE A 35 8.78 -24.65 -18.87
N ALA A 36 8.77 -25.81 -18.22
CA ALA A 36 8.83 -27.11 -18.90
C ALA A 36 7.61 -27.35 -19.83
N ALA A 37 6.41 -26.98 -19.40
CA ALA A 37 5.19 -27.11 -20.21
C ALA A 37 5.22 -26.22 -21.47
N VAL A 38 5.71 -24.98 -21.32
CA VAL A 38 5.88 -24.04 -22.45
C VAL A 38 6.94 -24.55 -23.43
N MET A 39 8.06 -25.06 -22.92
CA MET A 39 9.13 -25.63 -23.76
C MET A 39 8.66 -26.89 -24.51
N ALA A 40 7.88 -27.76 -23.87
CA ALA A 40 7.29 -28.92 -24.52
C ALA A 40 6.30 -28.52 -25.64
N GLY A 41 5.47 -27.49 -25.40
CA GLY A 41 4.57 -26.94 -26.41
C GLY A 41 5.30 -26.32 -27.60
N ALA A 42 6.38 -25.59 -27.35
CA ALA A 42 7.24 -25.03 -28.40
C ALA A 42 7.94 -26.11 -29.22
N ALA A 43 8.47 -27.15 -28.56
CA ALA A 43 9.12 -28.28 -29.23
C ALA A 43 8.12 -29.10 -30.08
N LEU A 44 6.92 -29.35 -29.57
CA LEU A 44 5.87 -30.05 -30.31
C LEU A 44 5.39 -29.25 -31.52
N SER A 45 5.22 -27.93 -31.35
CA SER A 45 4.90 -27.02 -32.46
C SER A 45 6.00 -27.07 -33.53
N ALA A 46 7.27 -26.89 -33.15
CA ALA A 46 8.40 -26.96 -34.07
C ALA A 46 8.50 -28.33 -34.79
N MET A 47 8.25 -29.42 -34.08
CA MET A 47 8.22 -30.78 -34.63
C MET A 47 7.11 -30.95 -35.68
N LEU A 48 5.88 -30.53 -35.35
CA LEU A 48 4.74 -30.58 -36.28
C LEU A 48 4.98 -29.70 -37.52
N PHE A 49 5.65 -28.56 -37.37
CA PHE A 49 6.08 -27.72 -38.50
C PHE A 49 7.13 -28.40 -39.36
N HIS A 50 8.08 -29.11 -38.75
CA HIS A 50 9.12 -29.84 -39.49
C HIS A 50 8.52 -30.99 -40.34
N LEU A 51 7.48 -31.64 -39.82
CA LEU A 51 6.73 -32.70 -40.51
C LEU A 51 5.85 -32.16 -41.66
N GLN A 52 5.49 -30.88 -41.68
CA GLN A 52 4.61 -30.29 -42.70
C GLN A 52 5.35 -29.69 -43.92
N GLY A 53 6.68 -29.84 -44.02
CA GLY A 53 7.43 -29.63 -45.26
C GLY A 53 7.42 -28.21 -45.86
N ALA A 54 7.14 -27.16 -45.07
CA ALA A 54 6.91 -25.82 -45.61
C ALA A 54 8.20 -24.99 -45.77
N ARG A 55 8.69 -24.89 -47.02
CA ARG A 55 9.86 -24.08 -47.46
C ARG A 55 9.73 -22.53 -47.29
N ARG A 56 8.82 -22.01 -46.48
CA ARG A 56 8.75 -20.56 -46.16
C ARG A 56 8.33 -20.37 -44.70
N ALA A 57 9.29 -20.29 -43.78
CA ALA A 57 9.01 -20.31 -42.34
C ALA A 57 9.91 -19.38 -41.51
N THR A 58 9.84 -18.06 -41.71
CA THR A 58 10.46 -17.09 -40.78
C THR A 58 9.44 -16.35 -39.91
N ARG A 59 8.20 -16.21 -40.38
CA ARG A 59 7.13 -15.49 -39.67
C ARG A 59 6.65 -16.11 -38.35
N PRO A 60 6.53 -17.44 -38.19
CA PRO A 60 6.02 -18.01 -36.93
C PRO A 60 7.04 -17.99 -35.79
N VAL A 61 8.35 -18.05 -36.09
CA VAL A 61 9.41 -17.99 -35.08
C VAL A 61 9.44 -16.61 -34.40
N LEU A 62 9.26 -15.54 -35.18
CA LEU A 62 9.19 -14.18 -34.65
C LEU A 62 7.94 -13.96 -33.78
N ALA A 63 6.81 -14.56 -34.14
CA ALA A 63 5.59 -14.50 -33.34
C ALA A 63 5.78 -15.17 -31.97
N TRP A 64 6.40 -16.35 -31.94
CA TRP A 64 6.72 -17.03 -30.68
C TRP A 64 7.78 -16.28 -29.87
N ALA A 65 8.84 -15.77 -30.50
CA ALA A 65 9.83 -14.93 -29.82
C ALA A 65 9.20 -13.69 -29.16
N GLY A 66 8.22 -13.06 -29.82
CA GLY A 66 7.45 -11.96 -29.24
C GLY A 66 6.61 -12.37 -28.02
N VAL A 67 5.95 -13.54 -28.08
CA VAL A 67 5.19 -14.09 -26.94
C VAL A 67 6.12 -14.40 -25.76
N PHE A 68 7.27 -15.03 -26.01
CA PHE A 68 8.27 -15.30 -24.98
C PHE A 68 8.85 -14.01 -24.38
N ALA A 69 9.14 -13.01 -25.20
CA ALA A 69 9.63 -11.72 -24.72
C ALA A 69 8.58 -11.02 -23.85
N CYS A 70 7.30 -11.02 -24.26
CA CYS A 70 6.21 -10.47 -23.44
C CYS A 70 6.04 -11.22 -22.10
N LEU A 71 6.06 -12.56 -22.13
CA LEU A 71 5.95 -13.39 -20.93
C LEU A 71 7.14 -13.21 -19.99
N ALA A 72 8.37 -13.23 -20.52
CA ALA A 72 9.57 -12.98 -19.74
C ALA A 72 9.52 -11.59 -19.10
N THR A 73 9.10 -10.57 -19.85
CA THR A 73 8.91 -9.22 -19.29
C THR A 73 7.85 -9.21 -18.20
N ALA A 74 6.69 -9.85 -18.41
CA ALA A 74 5.63 -9.93 -17.41
C ALA A 74 6.06 -10.66 -16.12
N LEU A 75 6.90 -11.71 -16.25
CA LEU A 75 7.41 -12.49 -15.11
C LEU A 75 8.54 -11.76 -14.36
N ILE A 76 9.46 -11.12 -15.08
CA ILE A 76 10.55 -10.31 -14.49
C ILE A 76 9.97 -9.10 -13.74
N TRP A 77 8.88 -8.52 -14.25
CA TRP A 77 8.25 -7.32 -13.69
C TRP A 77 7.05 -7.63 -12.78
N ARG A 78 6.81 -8.90 -12.46
CA ARG A 78 5.65 -9.35 -11.66
C ARG A 78 5.53 -8.60 -10.34
N GLU A 79 6.63 -8.45 -9.60
CA GLU A 79 6.62 -7.75 -8.30
C GLU A 79 6.19 -6.27 -8.44
N ARG A 80 6.60 -5.60 -9.53
CA ARG A 80 6.26 -4.20 -9.81
C ARG A 80 4.83 -4.02 -10.36
N ILE A 81 4.32 -5.03 -11.07
CA ILE A 81 2.93 -5.06 -11.55
C ILE A 81 1.96 -5.28 -10.37
N GLU A 82 2.31 -6.12 -9.41
CA GLU A 82 1.52 -6.33 -8.20
C GLU A 82 1.45 -5.05 -7.35
N GLU A 83 2.53 -4.29 -7.22
CA GLU A 83 2.52 -2.98 -6.54
C GLU A 83 1.64 -1.95 -7.25
N THR A 84 1.76 -1.82 -8.57
CA THR A 84 0.94 -0.88 -9.35
C THR A 84 -0.53 -1.28 -9.38
N ALA A 85 -0.84 -2.57 -9.52
CA ALA A 85 -2.21 -3.07 -9.44
C ALA A 85 -2.84 -2.84 -8.05
N ARG A 86 -2.07 -2.96 -6.96
CA ARG A 86 -2.52 -2.61 -5.61
C ARG A 86 -2.79 -1.11 -5.46
N LEU A 87 -2.01 -0.25 -6.12
CA LEU A 87 -2.22 1.20 -6.15
C LEU A 87 -3.50 1.59 -6.91
N PHE A 88 -3.89 0.85 -7.96
CA PHE A 88 -5.16 1.08 -8.68
C PHE A 88 -6.37 0.39 -8.02
N ALA A 89 -6.16 -0.76 -7.35
CA ALA A 89 -7.21 -1.48 -6.62
C ALA A 89 -7.54 -0.85 -5.26
N ALA A 90 -6.63 -0.04 -4.70
CA ALA A 90 -6.93 0.82 -3.57
C ALA A 90 -7.80 2.00 -4.04
N ALA A 91 -9.12 1.83 -3.97
CA ALA A 91 -10.03 2.94 -3.68
C ALA A 91 -9.47 3.76 -2.49
N PRO A 92 -9.84 5.03 -2.28
CA PRO A 92 -9.35 5.85 -1.16
C PRO A 92 -9.88 5.31 0.18
N ALA A 93 -9.36 4.16 0.58
CA ALA A 93 -9.55 3.57 1.87
C ALA A 93 -8.46 4.17 2.75
N PRO A 94 -8.81 4.84 3.85
CA PRO A 94 -7.83 5.27 4.82
C PRO A 94 -7.03 4.04 5.23
N THR A 95 -5.72 4.18 5.23
CA THR A 95 -4.77 3.12 5.52
C THR A 95 -5.19 2.39 6.80
N ALA A 96 -5.73 1.18 6.64
CA ALA A 96 -6.07 0.34 7.77
C ALA A 96 -4.76 -0.06 8.44
N ALA A 97 -4.67 0.17 9.74
CA ALA A 97 -3.66 -0.45 10.60
C ALA A 97 -3.60 -1.94 10.27
N LEU A 98 -2.48 -2.39 9.69
CA LEU A 98 -2.21 -3.82 9.57
C LEU A 98 -1.81 -4.25 10.98
N ALA A 99 -2.70 -4.98 11.65
CA ALA A 99 -2.46 -5.47 13.01
C ALA A 99 -1.19 -6.34 13.01
N ALA A 100 -0.14 -5.82 13.62
CA ALA A 100 1.14 -6.50 13.80
C ALA A 100 1.43 -6.49 15.30
N SER A 101 1.19 -7.62 15.97
CA SER A 101 1.48 -7.85 17.39
C SER A 101 0.85 -6.85 18.40
N THR A 102 0.74 -7.25 19.69
CA THR A 102 0.17 -6.37 20.72
C THR A 102 1.08 -5.16 20.94
N GLY A 103 0.54 -3.95 20.81
CA GLY A 103 1.29 -2.70 21.04
C GLY A 103 2.14 -2.25 19.85
N GLU A 104 1.90 -2.78 18.66
CA GLU A 104 2.57 -2.38 17.43
C GLU A 104 1.52 -2.15 16.33
N VAL A 105 1.76 -1.13 15.50
CA VAL A 105 0.91 -0.83 14.35
C VAL A 105 1.76 -0.46 13.15
N GLU A 106 1.44 -1.08 12.02
CA GLU A 106 2.06 -0.79 10.74
C GLU A 106 1.07 -0.04 9.83
N LEU A 107 1.52 1.09 9.28
CA LEU A 107 0.76 1.88 8.33
C LEU A 107 1.49 1.94 6.99
N VAL A 108 0.73 1.78 5.91
CA VAL A 108 1.21 1.94 4.54
C VAL A 108 1.03 3.39 4.07
N ARG A 109 2.04 3.90 3.36
CA ARG A 109 2.03 5.22 2.73
C ARG A 109 0.88 5.30 1.73
N ALA A 110 0.10 6.38 1.80
CA ALA A 110 -0.94 6.65 0.84
C ALA A 110 -0.35 7.03 -0.53
N TRP A 111 -1.19 7.00 -1.56
CA TRP A 111 -0.82 7.32 -2.94
C TRP A 111 -0.28 8.75 -3.12
N ASP A 112 -0.65 9.67 -2.23
CA ASP A 112 -0.18 11.06 -2.19
C ASP A 112 1.21 11.21 -1.56
N GLY A 113 1.85 10.11 -1.18
CA GLY A 113 3.17 10.08 -0.58
C GLY A 113 3.21 10.29 0.93
N HIS A 114 2.07 10.49 1.59
CA HIS A 114 2.02 10.75 3.03
C HIS A 114 1.53 9.53 3.83
N PHE A 115 1.95 9.45 5.09
CA PHE A 115 1.38 8.47 6.02
C PHE A 115 0.16 9.07 6.70
N ARG A 116 -0.94 8.32 6.71
CA ARG A 116 -2.19 8.70 7.36
C ARG A 116 -2.63 7.60 8.30
N ALA A 117 -3.21 7.98 9.42
CA ALA A 117 -3.79 7.08 10.40
C ALA A 117 -5.23 7.53 10.70
N ILE A 118 -6.13 6.57 10.88
CA ILE A 118 -7.36 6.82 11.62
C ILE A 118 -7.04 6.58 13.09
N ALA A 119 -7.00 7.66 13.86
CA ALA A 119 -6.76 7.61 15.29
C ALA A 119 -8.08 7.79 16.04
N GLU A 120 -8.19 7.20 17.21
CA GLU A 120 -9.18 7.59 18.20
C GLU A 120 -8.56 8.62 19.13
N VAL A 121 -9.07 9.84 19.08
CA VAL A 121 -8.65 10.96 19.93
C VAL A 121 -9.79 11.28 20.86
N ASN A 122 -9.59 11.17 22.18
CA ASN A 122 -10.65 11.27 23.18
C ASN A 122 -11.89 10.43 22.79
N ASP A 123 -11.66 9.15 22.46
CA ASP A 123 -12.68 8.16 22.07
C ASP A 123 -13.45 8.48 20.78
N ARG A 124 -12.93 9.37 19.93
CA ARG A 124 -13.54 9.72 18.64
C ARG A 124 -12.58 9.59 17.48
N SER A 125 -13.06 9.03 16.37
CA SER A 125 -12.24 8.85 15.17
C SER A 125 -11.88 10.18 14.49
N VAL A 126 -10.58 10.39 14.31
CA VAL A 126 -9.98 11.53 13.62
C VAL A 126 -8.94 11.01 12.62
N ALA A 127 -9.00 11.49 11.39
CA ALA A 127 -7.97 11.21 10.40
C ALA A 127 -6.77 12.14 10.64
N LEU A 128 -5.62 11.56 10.92
CA LEU A 128 -4.37 12.28 11.19
C LEU A 128 -3.34 12.00 10.09
N LEU A 129 -2.66 13.07 9.67
CA LEU A 129 -1.47 13.00 8.81
C LEU A 129 -0.24 12.89 9.72
N ILE A 130 0.63 11.91 9.49
CA ILE A 130 1.88 11.82 10.26
C ILE A 130 2.85 12.88 9.74
N ASP A 131 3.26 13.79 10.62
CA ASP A 131 4.15 14.91 10.30
C ASP A 131 5.25 15.04 11.37
N THR A 132 6.44 14.54 11.05
CA THR A 132 7.62 14.65 11.92
C THR A 132 8.15 16.08 12.05
N GLY A 133 7.68 17.02 11.21
CA GLY A 133 8.00 18.44 11.31
C GLY A 133 7.11 19.18 12.32
N ALA A 134 5.97 18.61 12.71
CA ALA A 134 5.08 19.18 13.72
C ALA A 134 5.54 18.78 15.13
N SER A 135 5.81 19.76 16.00
CA SER A 135 6.23 19.47 17.38
C SER A 135 5.09 18.93 18.25
N LEU A 136 3.84 19.23 17.91
CA LEU A 136 2.64 18.84 18.66
C LEU A 136 1.65 18.10 17.75
N VAL A 137 0.79 17.27 18.32
CA VAL A 137 -0.45 16.85 17.66
C VAL A 137 -1.30 18.09 17.42
N LEU A 138 -1.51 18.44 16.15
CA LEU A 138 -2.21 19.66 15.76
C LEU A 138 -3.58 19.32 15.19
N LEU A 139 -4.65 19.72 15.86
CA LEU A 139 -6.02 19.46 15.44
C LEU A 139 -6.56 20.63 14.63
N ARG A 140 -7.29 20.34 13.55
CA ARG A 140 -8.15 21.32 12.88
C ARG A 140 -9.29 21.68 13.83
N HIS A 141 -9.76 22.92 13.75
CA HIS A 141 -10.86 23.43 14.57
C HIS A 141 -12.07 22.47 14.61
N ASP A 142 -12.58 22.02 13.45
CA ASP A 142 -13.74 21.12 13.41
C ASP A 142 -13.47 19.73 14.01
N ASP A 143 -12.22 19.23 13.91
CA ASP A 143 -11.85 17.96 14.54
C ASP A 143 -11.84 18.12 16.07
N ALA A 144 -11.27 19.23 16.57
CA ALA A 144 -11.26 19.57 17.99
C ALA A 144 -12.67 19.73 18.58
N GLU A 145 -13.59 20.37 17.85
CA GLU A 145 -15.00 20.46 18.24
C GLU A 145 -15.66 19.07 18.26
N ARG A 146 -15.42 18.25 17.22
CA ARG A 146 -16.00 16.90 17.12
C ARG A 146 -15.60 16.02 18.29
N ILE A 147 -14.35 16.07 18.73
CA ILE A 147 -13.84 15.29 19.87
C ILE A 147 -14.29 15.85 21.23
N GLY A 148 -15.05 16.94 21.26
CA GLY A 148 -15.67 17.47 22.47
C GLY A 148 -14.79 18.42 23.29
N LEU A 149 -13.75 19.03 22.68
CA LEU A 149 -12.97 20.07 23.37
C LEU A 149 -13.83 21.32 23.61
N ASN A 150 -13.60 22.00 24.73
CA ASN A 150 -14.30 23.25 25.03
C ASN A 150 -13.71 24.41 24.20
N MET A 151 -14.34 24.68 23.07
CA MET A 151 -13.88 25.69 22.11
C MET A 151 -13.98 27.13 22.63
N ARG A 152 -14.89 27.41 23.59
CA ARG A 152 -15.18 28.77 24.06
C ARG A 152 -14.06 29.40 24.90
N GLY A 153 -13.13 28.59 25.39
CA GLY A 153 -12.02 29.03 26.24
C GLY A 153 -10.64 28.85 25.61
N LEU A 154 -10.57 28.53 24.31
CA LEU A 154 -9.28 28.33 23.63
C LEU A 154 -8.60 29.67 23.40
N ASP A 155 -7.38 29.80 23.93
CA ASP A 155 -6.52 30.96 23.72
C ASP A 155 -5.51 30.68 22.60
N TYR A 156 -5.73 31.29 21.44
CA TYR A 156 -4.87 31.17 20.26
C TYR A 156 -3.66 32.11 20.38
N SER A 157 -2.79 31.84 21.35
CA SER A 157 -1.65 32.71 21.68
C SER A 157 -0.29 32.15 21.26
N ILE A 158 -0.19 30.85 20.93
CA ILE A 158 1.08 30.23 20.55
C ILE A 158 1.32 30.40 19.05
N PRO A 159 2.37 31.12 18.62
CA PRO A 159 2.70 31.24 17.21
C PRO A 159 3.31 29.95 16.69
N VAL A 160 2.83 29.48 15.54
CA VAL A 160 3.38 28.34 14.80
C VAL A 160 3.68 28.74 13.37
N THR A 161 4.71 28.13 12.79
CA THR A 161 5.00 28.27 11.35
C THR A 161 4.54 27.01 10.66
N THR A 162 3.64 27.17 9.70
CA THR A 162 3.14 26.08 8.85
C THR A 162 3.48 26.39 7.39
N ALA A 163 3.21 25.44 6.49
CA ALA A 163 3.36 25.65 5.06
C ALA A 163 2.53 26.85 4.52
N ASN A 164 1.43 27.20 5.21
CA ASN A 164 0.57 28.34 4.86
C ASN A 164 1.05 29.68 5.46
N GLY A 165 2.22 29.70 6.12
CA GLY A 165 2.75 30.86 6.82
C GLY A 165 2.57 30.78 8.33
N ARG A 166 2.67 31.93 9.00
CA ARG A 166 2.49 32.05 10.45
C ARG A 166 1.01 31.94 10.81
N SER A 167 0.71 31.14 11.82
CA SER A 167 -0.62 30.99 12.40
C SER A 167 -0.49 30.98 13.93
N TYR A 168 -1.62 31.10 14.62
CA TYR A 168 -1.70 30.86 16.05
C TYR A 168 -2.44 29.57 16.35
N VAL A 169 -2.12 28.96 17.48
CA VAL A 169 -2.74 27.72 17.97
C VAL A 169 -3.05 27.85 19.44
N ALA A 170 -4.10 27.16 19.88
CA ALA A 170 -4.47 27.05 21.28
C ALA A 170 -3.94 25.74 21.86
N PRO A 171 -3.08 25.75 22.90
CA PRO A 171 -2.56 24.52 23.49
C PRO A 171 -3.66 23.73 24.18
N VAL A 172 -3.64 22.41 24.03
CA VAL A 172 -4.57 21.49 24.69
C VAL A 172 -3.84 20.23 25.14
N VAL A 173 -4.44 19.49 26.06
CA VAL A 173 -4.00 18.13 26.41
C VAL A 173 -5.09 17.17 25.96
N LEU A 174 -4.71 16.20 25.13
CA LEU A 174 -5.59 15.15 24.66
C LEU A 174 -5.56 14.02 25.69
N ALA A 175 -6.72 13.59 26.16
CA ALA A 175 -6.82 12.56 27.20
C ALA A 175 -6.24 11.23 26.70
N SER A 176 -6.54 10.87 25.45
CA SER A 176 -5.99 9.71 24.77
C SER A 176 -5.84 9.96 23.27
N VAL A 177 -4.80 9.38 22.69
CA VAL A 177 -4.62 9.21 21.25
C VAL A 177 -4.27 7.76 21.00
N ARG A 178 -5.12 7.04 20.26
CA ARG A 178 -4.96 5.61 19.96
C ARG A 178 -4.94 5.35 18.46
N ILE A 179 -3.99 4.54 18.00
CA ILE A 179 -3.90 4.08 16.61
C ILE A 179 -3.74 2.55 16.66
N GLY A 180 -4.80 1.83 16.29
CA GLY A 180 -4.83 0.37 16.49
C GLY A 180 -4.67 0.02 17.96
N ASP A 181 -3.63 -0.75 18.28
CA ASP A 181 -3.30 -1.21 19.64
C ASP A 181 -2.30 -0.30 20.37
N VAL A 182 -1.83 0.78 19.73
CA VAL A 182 -0.91 1.75 20.33
C VAL A 182 -1.72 2.92 20.90
N GLU A 183 -1.68 3.10 22.23
CA GLU A 183 -2.40 4.19 22.92
C GLU A 183 -1.45 4.99 23.82
N LEU A 184 -1.42 6.30 23.60
CA LEU A 184 -0.78 7.24 24.53
C LEU A 184 -1.85 8.10 25.20
N ARG A 185 -1.60 8.44 26.46
CA ARG A 185 -2.46 9.30 27.28
C ARG A 185 -1.78 10.63 27.58
N ASP A 186 -2.58 11.63 27.92
CA ASP A 186 -2.11 12.96 28.29
C ASP A 186 -1.17 13.58 27.22
N VAL A 187 -1.55 13.39 25.95
CA VAL A 187 -0.75 13.79 24.80
C VAL A 187 -0.87 15.30 24.61
N ARG A 188 0.28 15.99 24.60
CA ARG A 188 0.31 17.43 24.31
C ARG A 188 -0.16 17.67 22.88
N GLY A 189 -1.14 18.53 22.72
CA GLY A 189 -1.65 18.92 21.41
C GLY A 189 -1.89 20.43 21.32
N ALA A 190 -2.37 20.86 20.17
CA ALA A 190 -2.86 22.20 19.97
C ALA A 190 -4.00 22.21 18.96
N VAL A 191 -4.87 23.21 19.03
CA VAL A 191 -5.97 23.44 18.09
C VAL A 191 -5.61 24.63 17.23
N ALA A 192 -5.68 24.46 15.90
CA ALA A 192 -5.50 25.56 14.97
C ALA A 192 -6.73 26.48 14.94
N GLU A 193 -6.51 27.75 14.63
CA GLU A 193 -7.60 28.67 14.29
C GLU A 193 -8.44 28.11 13.12
N GLU A 194 -9.72 28.50 13.09
CA GLU A 194 -10.65 28.05 12.07
C GLU A 194 -10.14 28.37 10.65
N GLY A 195 -10.18 27.37 9.76
CA GLY A 195 -9.72 27.49 8.38
C GLY A 195 -8.20 27.61 8.18
N LYS A 196 -7.37 27.63 9.23
CA LYS A 196 -5.90 27.76 9.10
C LYS A 196 -5.18 26.43 8.87
N LEU A 197 -5.81 25.32 9.20
CA LEU A 197 -5.24 23.97 9.03
C LEU A 197 -6.14 23.11 8.15
N GLN A 198 -5.55 22.48 7.12
CA GLN A 198 -6.29 21.65 6.17
C GLN A 198 -6.56 20.24 6.69
N SER A 199 -5.61 19.66 7.42
CA SER A 199 -5.70 18.31 7.97
C SER A 199 -5.08 18.28 9.36
N SER A 200 -5.68 17.54 10.27
CA SER A 200 -5.10 17.30 11.59
C SER A 200 -3.80 16.50 11.45
N LEU A 201 -2.81 16.84 12.26
CA LEU A 201 -1.44 16.34 12.18
C LEU A 201 -1.09 15.55 13.44
N LEU A 202 -0.44 14.39 13.26
CA LEU A 202 0.18 13.61 14.31
C LEU A 202 1.66 14.00 14.37
N GLY A 203 1.99 14.85 15.34
CA GLY A 203 3.34 15.38 15.53
C GLY A 203 4.20 14.61 16.54
N MET A 204 5.37 15.17 16.82
CA MET A 204 6.39 14.59 17.69
C MET A 204 5.92 14.38 19.13
N SER A 205 4.99 15.19 19.65
CA SER A 205 4.46 14.97 21.00
C SER A 205 3.75 13.62 21.20
N PHE A 206 3.32 12.98 20.12
CA PHE A 206 2.87 11.59 20.13
C PHE A 206 4.02 10.64 19.77
N LEU A 207 4.76 10.92 18.68
CA LEU A 207 5.78 10.00 18.16
C LEU A 207 6.94 9.76 19.14
N GLU A 208 7.34 10.76 19.94
CA GLU A 208 8.38 10.64 20.97
C GLU A 208 7.92 9.85 22.21
N GLY A 209 6.61 9.71 22.40
CA GLY A 209 6.06 8.89 23.49
C GLY A 209 6.06 7.39 23.18
N LEU A 210 6.37 7.02 21.94
CA LEU A 210 6.47 5.64 21.49
C LEU A 210 7.87 5.08 21.79
N PHE A 211 7.96 3.78 22.04
CA PHE A 211 9.23 3.07 22.14
C PHE A 211 10.01 3.10 20.82
N GLU A 212 9.31 2.94 19.70
CA GLU A 212 9.92 2.96 18.37
C GLU A 212 8.99 3.55 17.31
N THR A 213 9.55 4.44 16.49
CA THR A 213 8.93 4.91 15.25
C THR A 213 9.93 4.67 14.10
N THR A 214 9.64 3.73 13.21
CA THR A 214 10.57 3.32 12.14
C THR A 214 9.89 3.39 10.78
N ILE A 215 10.50 4.13 9.83
CA ILE A 215 10.04 4.20 8.44
C ILE A 215 10.86 3.22 7.59
N ARG A 216 10.18 2.27 6.93
CA ARG A 216 10.78 1.29 6.00
C ARG A 216 10.11 1.38 4.64
N GLY A 217 10.72 2.13 3.71
CA GLY A 217 10.19 2.33 2.36
C GLY A 217 8.81 3.02 2.37
N ASN A 218 7.76 2.27 2.03
CA ASN A 218 6.37 2.73 2.02
C ASN A 218 5.59 2.34 3.29
N ARG A 219 6.26 1.90 4.35
CA ARG A 219 5.64 1.52 5.62
C ARG A 219 6.22 2.36 6.76
N ILE A 220 5.39 2.65 7.75
CA ILE A 220 5.81 3.20 9.04
C ILE A 220 5.31 2.26 10.14
N LEU A 221 6.22 1.95 11.06
CA LEU A 221 5.99 1.12 12.22
C LEU A 221 5.96 2.01 13.45
N LEU A 222 4.91 1.89 14.25
CA LEU A 222 4.74 2.55 15.54
C LEU A 222 4.67 1.47 16.61
N ARG A 223 5.50 1.56 17.64
CA ARG A 223 5.54 0.58 18.74
C ARG A 223 5.56 1.28 20.08
N GLN A 224 4.67 0.84 20.98
CA GLN A 224 4.55 1.35 22.35
C GLN A 224 5.57 0.71 23.29
#